data_AF-A0A1G6GFF8-F1
#
_entry.id   AF-A0A1G6GFF8-F1
#
_cell.length_a   1.000
_cell.length_b   1.000
_cell.length_c   1.000
_cell.angle_alpha   90.00
_cell.angle_beta   90.00
_cell.angle_gamma   90.00
#
_symmetry.space_group_name_H-M   'P 1'
#
loop_
_entity.id
_entity.type
_entity.pdbx_description
1 polymer ?
#
loop_
_entity_poly.entity_id
_entity_poly.type
_entity_poly.pdbx_seq_one_letter_code
_entity_poly.pdbx_strand_id
1 'polypeptide(L)'
;MAEPISDLLKNITDDVKTIVRDEIDLAKAEMMPKAKNLGIGGGMFAAAGVFGVLALTHLMTAAGFGLAVAYSRGEYSAGPAWGFLTIGGVFLILAALLALVGFGRIRKATRNGMAPTQAIDEASTTVQATKAAVARGKAQADTEAIARKAEKSGEVWVGADKL
;
A
#
# COMPACT_ATOMS: atom_id res chain seq x y z
N MET A 1 -15.64 19.24 41.31
CA MET A 1 -14.54 20.17 40.98
C MET A 1 -14.37 20.13 39.47
N ALA A 2 -14.54 21.24 38.77
CA ALA A 2 -14.38 21.28 37.31
C ALA A 2 -12.91 21.03 36.98
N GLU A 3 -12.61 20.02 36.17
CA GLU A 3 -11.24 19.85 35.66
C GLU A 3 -10.84 21.13 34.91
N PRO A 4 -9.62 21.65 35.14
CA PRO A 4 -9.17 22.82 34.43
C PRO A 4 -9.13 22.51 32.93
N ILE A 5 -9.53 23.47 32.09
CA ILE A 5 -9.51 23.35 30.62
C ILE A 5 -8.15 22.85 30.08
N SER A 6 -7.07 23.14 30.81
CA SER A 6 -5.72 22.60 30.62
C SER A 6 -5.67 21.06 30.56
N ASP A 7 -6.35 20.37 31.47
CA ASP A 7 -6.30 18.91 31.61
C ASP A 7 -7.17 18.23 30.55
N LEU A 8 -8.32 18.81 30.21
CA LEU A 8 -9.14 18.39 29.06
C LEU A 8 -8.39 18.52 27.73
N LEU A 9 -7.69 19.63 27.52
CA LEU A 9 -6.87 19.84 26.31
C LEU A 9 -5.72 18.84 26.22
N LYS A 10 -5.11 18.49 27.36
CA LYS A 10 -4.10 17.42 27.43
C LYS A 10 -4.69 16.07 27.02
N ASN A 11 -5.83 15.69 27.59
CA ASN A 11 -6.49 14.42 27.29
C ASN A 11 -6.87 14.30 25.80
N ILE A 12 -7.47 15.35 25.21
CA ILE A 12 -7.78 15.38 23.78
C ILE A 12 -6.50 15.26 22.92
N THR A 13 -5.41 15.91 23.33
CA THR A 13 -4.13 15.84 22.61
C THR A 13 -3.55 14.43 22.65
N ASP A 14 -3.68 13.72 23.76
CA ASP A 14 -3.20 12.35 23.91
C ASP A 14 -4.11 11.33 23.19
N ASP A 15 -5.42 11.56 23.15
CA ASP A 15 -6.36 10.75 22.36
C ASP A 15 -6.06 10.88 20.85
N VAL A 16 -5.80 12.11 20.36
CA VAL A 16 -5.43 12.34 18.96
C VAL A 16 -4.12 11.62 18.62
N LYS A 17 -3.12 11.64 19.51
CA LYS A 17 -1.87 10.89 19.28
C LYS A 17 -2.12 9.39 19.18
N THR A 18 -3.04 8.87 19.98
CA THR A 18 -3.41 7.45 19.97
C THR A 18 -4.08 7.08 18.65
N ILE A 19 -5.08 7.86 18.21
CA ILE A 19 -5.75 7.67 16.90
C ILE A 19 -4.75 7.70 15.74
N VAL A 20 -3.85 8.68 15.72
CA VAL A 20 -2.83 8.77 14.67
C VAL A 20 -1.93 7.54 14.68
N ARG A 21 -1.59 7.01 15.85
CA ARG A 21 -0.75 5.81 15.94
C ARG A 21 -1.50 4.56 15.48
N ASP A 22 -2.77 4.43 15.81
CA ASP A 22 -3.63 3.34 15.37
C ASP A 22 -3.79 3.34 13.84
N GLU A 23 -3.96 4.51 13.22
CA GLU A 23 -4.04 4.66 11.77
C GLU A 23 -2.74 4.28 11.06
N ILE A 24 -1.59 4.65 11.66
CA ILE A 24 -0.27 4.24 11.18
C ILE A 24 -0.10 2.73 11.30
N ASP A 25 -0.56 2.13 12.40
CA ASP A 25 -0.43 0.68 12.62
C ASP A 25 -1.40 -0.10 11.71
N LEU A 26 -2.58 0.45 11.40
CA LEU A 26 -3.48 -0.08 10.37
C LEU A 26 -2.85 0.00 8.98
N ALA A 27 -2.28 1.14 8.62
CA ALA A 27 -1.56 1.30 7.36
C ALA A 27 -0.40 0.29 7.24
N LYS A 28 0.37 0.07 8.31
CA LYS A 28 1.40 -0.97 8.35
C LYS A 28 0.80 -2.36 8.21
N ALA A 29 -0.32 -2.66 8.87
CA ALA A 29 -0.98 -3.95 8.80
C ALA A 29 -1.49 -4.26 7.38
N GLU A 30 -1.95 -3.25 6.63
CA GLU A 30 -2.35 -3.41 5.23
C GLU A 30 -1.12 -3.54 4.30
N MET A 31 -0.07 -2.76 4.55
CA MET A 31 1.12 -2.72 3.69
C MET A 31 2.07 -3.90 3.90
N MET A 32 2.24 -4.39 5.12
CA MET A 32 3.12 -5.54 5.42
C MET A 32 2.86 -6.78 4.55
N PRO A 33 1.62 -7.28 4.42
CA PRO A 33 1.33 -8.42 3.56
C PRO A 33 1.52 -8.10 2.07
N LYS A 34 1.23 -6.86 1.62
CA LYS A 34 1.52 -6.41 0.25
C LYS A 34 3.03 -6.42 -0.02
N ALA A 35 3.82 -5.82 0.87
CA ALA A 35 5.27 -5.77 0.80
C ALA A 35 5.90 -7.17 0.80
N LYS A 36 5.43 -8.07 1.68
CA LYS A 36 5.90 -9.46 1.72
C LYS A 36 5.62 -10.20 0.41
N ASN A 37 4.40 -10.09 -0.13
CA ASN A 37 4.06 -10.75 -1.40
C ASN A 37 4.82 -10.16 -2.58
N LEU A 38 5.05 -8.84 -2.57
CA LEU A 38 5.87 -8.17 -3.58
C LEU A 38 7.33 -8.59 -3.49
N GLY A 39 7.90 -8.68 -2.29
CA GLY A 39 9.27 -9.14 -2.05
C GLY A 39 9.48 -10.59 -2.45
N ILE A 40 8.57 -11.49 -2.07
CA ILE A 40 8.60 -12.90 -2.49
C ILE A 40 8.43 -13.00 -4.01
N GLY A 41 7.45 -12.30 -4.58
CA GLY A 41 7.20 -12.31 -6.02
C GLY A 41 8.41 -11.78 -6.81
N GLY A 42 9.02 -10.69 -6.35
CA GLY A 42 10.25 -10.14 -6.93
C GLY A 42 11.42 -11.10 -6.84
N GLY A 43 11.62 -11.76 -5.69
CA GLY A 43 12.63 -12.80 -5.53
C GLY A 43 12.42 -14.00 -6.46
N MET A 44 11.18 -14.44 -6.64
CA MET A 44 10.84 -15.51 -7.58
C MET A 44 11.11 -15.10 -9.03
N PHE A 45 10.83 -13.86 -9.42
CA PHE A 45 11.18 -13.35 -10.75
C PHE A 45 12.69 -13.25 -10.96
N ALA A 46 13.45 -12.82 -9.95
CA ALA A 46 14.90 -12.80 -10.03
C ALA A 46 15.46 -14.22 -10.25
N ALA A 47 14.99 -15.20 -9.48
CA ALA A 47 15.36 -16.59 -9.65
C ALA A 47 14.93 -17.15 -11.02
N ALA A 48 13.72 -16.81 -11.50
CA ALA A 48 13.28 -17.15 -12.85
C ALA A 48 14.21 -16.59 -13.93
N GLY A 49 14.69 -15.36 -13.76
CA GLY A 49 15.68 -14.74 -14.64
C GLY A 49 16.99 -15.51 -14.68
N VAL A 50 17.52 -15.93 -13.53
CA VAL A 50 18.73 -16.76 -13.45
C VAL A 50 18.54 -18.09 -14.18
N PHE A 51 17.43 -18.80 -13.93
CA PHE A 51 17.13 -20.04 -14.64
C PHE A 51 16.92 -19.81 -16.14
N GLY A 52 16.36 -18.67 -16.55
CA GLY A 52 16.22 -18.30 -17.95
C GLY A 52 17.57 -18.10 -18.64
N VAL A 53 18.53 -17.43 -17.98
CA VAL A 53 19.90 -17.28 -18.48
C VAL A 53 20.59 -18.65 -18.59
N LEU A 54 20.47 -19.49 -17.56
CA LEU A 54 21.03 -20.85 -17.59
C LEU A 54 20.40 -21.72 -18.68
N ALA A 55 19.09 -21.61 -18.89
CA ALA A 55 18.41 -22.30 -19.98
C ALA A 55 18.96 -21.83 -21.33
N LEU A 56 19.09 -20.51 -21.54
CA LEU A 56 19.60 -19.96 -22.78
C LEU A 56 21.03 -20.42 -23.08
N THR A 57 21.92 -20.42 -22.08
CA THR A 57 23.30 -20.89 -22.29
C THR A 57 23.33 -22.36 -22.70
N HIS A 58 22.55 -23.22 -22.05
CA HIS A 58 22.46 -24.64 -22.40
C HIS A 58 21.84 -24.86 -23.79
N LEU A 59 20.81 -24.11 -24.15
CA LEU A 59 20.20 -24.19 -25.48
C LEU A 59 21.16 -23.72 -26.58
N MET A 60 21.95 -22.68 -26.33
CA MET A 60 23.02 -22.25 -27.25
C MET A 60 24.10 -23.33 -27.40
N THR A 61 24.52 -23.98 -26.31
CA THR A 61 25.46 -25.11 -26.37
C THR A 61 24.87 -26.30 -27.13
N ALA A 62 23.60 -26.64 -26.89
CA ALA A 62 22.89 -27.69 -27.61
C ALA A 62 22.84 -27.40 -29.12
N ALA A 63 22.52 -26.16 -29.50
CA ALA A 63 22.52 -25.71 -30.89
C ALA A 63 23.92 -25.80 -31.51
N GLY A 64 24.96 -25.42 -30.77
CA GLY A 64 26.36 -25.55 -31.21
C GLY A 64 26.75 -27.00 -31.52
N PHE A 65 26.42 -27.95 -30.62
CA PHE A 65 26.64 -29.37 -30.89
C PHE A 65 25.77 -29.89 -32.04
N GLY A 66 24.53 -29.41 -32.17
CA GLY A 66 23.66 -29.74 -33.29
C GLY A 66 24.25 -29.34 -34.64
N LEU A 67 24.84 -28.13 -34.72
CA LEU A 67 25.55 -27.66 -35.91
C LEU A 67 26.82 -28.48 -36.18
N ALA A 68 27.57 -28.86 -35.15
CA ALA A 68 28.75 -29.72 -35.30
C ALA A 68 28.40 -31.07 -35.94
N VAL A 69 27.27 -31.68 -35.55
CA VAL A 69 26.76 -32.90 -36.19
C VAL A 69 26.38 -32.63 -37.64
N ALA A 70 25.66 -31.53 -37.91
CA ALA A 70 25.21 -31.19 -39.26
C ALA A 70 26.37 -30.99 -40.25
N TYR A 71 27.49 -30.40 -39.82
CA TYR A 71 28.63 -30.10 -40.69
C TYR A 71 29.69 -31.20 -40.78
N SER A 72 29.71 -32.15 -39.85
CA SER A 72 30.82 -33.11 -39.73
C SER A 72 30.69 -34.40 -40.57
N ARG A 73 29.74 -34.46 -41.51
CA ARG A 73 29.51 -35.64 -42.38
C ARG A 73 29.35 -36.98 -41.62
N GLY A 74 28.96 -36.93 -40.34
CA GLY A 74 28.70 -38.11 -39.51
C GLY A 74 29.81 -38.47 -38.50
N GLU A 75 30.89 -37.70 -38.39
CA GLU A 75 31.96 -37.97 -37.39
C GLU A 75 31.54 -37.65 -35.95
N TYR A 76 30.61 -36.70 -35.75
CA TYR A 76 30.19 -36.27 -34.42
C TYR A 76 28.87 -36.93 -34.01
N SER A 77 28.79 -37.35 -32.76
CA SER A 77 27.56 -37.86 -32.15
C SER A 77 26.65 -36.72 -31.71
N ALA A 78 25.34 -36.87 -31.92
CA ALA A 78 24.31 -35.95 -31.41
C ALA A 78 24.04 -36.09 -29.90
N GLY A 79 24.65 -37.08 -29.23
CA GLY A 79 24.43 -37.33 -27.80
C GLY A 79 24.56 -36.08 -26.91
N PRO A 80 25.66 -35.30 -27.01
CA PRO A 80 25.82 -34.09 -26.23
C PRO A 80 24.72 -33.04 -26.50
N ALA A 81 24.30 -32.87 -27.76
CA ALA A 81 23.25 -31.90 -28.11
C ALA A 81 21.93 -32.21 -27.38
N TRP A 82 21.52 -33.48 -27.33
CA TRP A 82 20.33 -33.90 -26.61
C TRP A 82 20.46 -33.74 -25.08
N GLY A 83 21.66 -33.98 -24.53
CA GLY A 83 21.95 -33.73 -23.11
C GLY A 83 21.78 -32.27 -22.72
N PHE A 84 22.37 -31.35 -23.49
CA PHE A 84 22.21 -29.92 -23.24
C PHE A 84 20.79 -29.42 -23.51
N LEU A 85 20.12 -29.96 -24.54
CA LEU A 85 18.73 -29.61 -24.87
C LEU A 85 17.77 -29.98 -23.74
N THR A 86 17.92 -31.19 -23.18
CA THR A 86 17.06 -31.67 -22.08
C THR A 86 17.26 -30.84 -20.82
N ILE A 87 18.50 -30.58 -20.41
CA ILE A 87 18.80 -29.74 -19.23
C ILE A 87 18.32 -28.29 -19.45
N GLY A 88 18.57 -27.73 -20.64
CA GLY A 88 18.07 -26.41 -21.02
C GLY A 88 16.55 -26.33 -20.94
N GLY A 89 15.84 -27.35 -21.43
CA GLY A 89 14.39 -27.47 -21.31
C GLY A 89 13.91 -27.53 -19.86
N VAL A 90 14.59 -28.29 -18.98
CA VAL A 90 14.27 -28.35 -17.55
C VAL A 90 14.41 -26.97 -16.89
N PHE A 91 15.49 -26.25 -17.15
CA PHE A 91 15.66 -24.89 -16.62
C PHE A 91 14.62 -23.92 -17.16
N LEU A 92 14.21 -24.07 -18.42
CA LEU A 92 13.17 -23.23 -19.02
C LEU A 92 11.81 -23.48 -18.35
N ILE A 93 11.48 -24.75 -18.06
CA ILE A 93 10.28 -25.12 -17.29
C ILE A 93 10.34 -24.53 -15.88
N LEU A 94 11.47 -24.65 -15.19
CA LEU A 94 11.64 -24.06 -13.85
C LEU A 94 11.48 -22.54 -13.89
N ALA A 95 12.12 -21.86 -14.83
CA ALA A 95 11.97 -20.41 -15.03
C ALA A 95 10.51 -20.01 -15.25
N ALA A 96 9.80 -20.73 -16.13
CA ALA A 96 8.39 -20.49 -16.40
C ALA A 96 7.52 -20.67 -15.15
N LEU A 97 7.72 -21.74 -14.37
CA LEU A 97 6.98 -21.98 -13.13
C LEU A 97 7.23 -20.89 -12.09
N LEU A 98 8.48 -20.50 -11.88
CA LEU A 98 8.84 -19.44 -10.93
C LEU A 98 8.25 -18.09 -11.37
N ALA A 99 8.33 -17.76 -12.66
CA ALA A 99 7.75 -16.54 -13.21
C ALA A 99 6.22 -16.51 -13.09
N LEU A 100 5.54 -17.62 -13.39
CA LEU A 100 4.08 -17.73 -13.27
C LEU A 100 3.61 -17.55 -11.82
N VAL A 101 4.25 -18.25 -10.88
CA VAL A 101 3.89 -18.14 -9.46
C VAL A 101 4.27 -16.76 -8.91
N GLY A 102 5.45 -16.24 -9.26
CA GLY A 102 5.89 -14.89 -8.90
C GLY A 102 4.92 -13.82 -9.41
N PHE A 103 4.47 -13.94 -10.67
CA PHE A 103 3.48 -13.05 -11.26
C PHE A 103 2.15 -13.11 -10.52
N GLY A 104 1.67 -14.31 -10.18
CA GLY A 104 0.45 -14.48 -9.40
C GLY A 104 0.52 -13.80 -8.03
N ARG A 105 1.69 -13.86 -7.35
CA ARG A 105 1.93 -13.21 -6.06
C ARG A 105 1.93 -11.69 -6.17
N ILE A 106 2.66 -11.15 -7.16
CA ILE A 106 2.71 -9.69 -7.40
C ILE A 106 1.31 -9.18 -7.76
N ARG A 107 0.64 -9.85 -8.71
CA ARG A 107 -0.72 -9.47 -9.14
C ARG A 107 -1.71 -9.48 -7.97
N LYS A 108 -1.61 -10.45 -7.06
CA LYS A 108 -2.44 -10.48 -5.85
C LYS A 108 -2.11 -9.31 -4.90
N ALA A 109 -0.84 -8.97 -4.77
CA ALA A 109 -0.39 -7.84 -3.93
C ALA A 109 -0.82 -6.48 -4.49
N THR A 110 -0.84 -6.32 -5.82
CA THR A 110 -1.13 -5.04 -6.49
C THR A 110 -2.60 -4.88 -6.92
N ARG A 111 -3.43 -5.92 -6.78
CA ARG A 111 -4.84 -5.91 -7.24
C ARG A 111 -5.65 -4.72 -6.74
N ASN A 112 -5.43 -4.31 -5.50
CA ASN A 112 -6.16 -3.23 -4.83
C ASN A 112 -5.29 -1.96 -4.67
N GLY A 113 -4.24 -1.81 -5.49
CA GLY A 113 -3.28 -0.71 -5.38
C GLY A 113 -2.25 -0.88 -4.26
N MET A 114 -1.15 -0.14 -4.37
CA MET A 114 -0.01 -0.21 -3.43
C MET A 114 -0.21 0.66 -2.18
N ALA A 115 -1.12 1.63 -2.24
CA ALA A 115 -1.45 2.49 -1.11
C ALA A 115 -2.28 1.74 -0.04
N PRO A 116 -2.19 2.12 1.25
CA PRO A 116 -3.06 1.61 2.30
C PRO A 116 -4.45 2.25 2.19
N THR A 117 -5.32 1.67 1.37
CA THR A 117 -6.63 2.26 1.05
C THR A 117 -7.55 2.35 2.26
N GLN A 118 -7.54 1.33 3.13
CA GLN A 118 -8.41 1.33 4.32
C GLN A 118 -8.01 2.44 5.29
N ALA A 119 -6.69 2.58 5.51
CA ALA A 119 -6.18 3.61 6.40
C ALA A 119 -6.43 5.03 5.87
N ILE A 120 -6.36 5.22 4.55
CA ILE A 120 -6.65 6.52 3.92
C ILE A 120 -8.15 6.86 4.06
N ASP A 121 -9.03 5.89 3.86
CA ASP A 121 -10.48 6.09 3.95
C ASP A 121 -10.93 6.41 5.39
N GLU A 122 -10.38 5.72 6.40
CA GLU A 122 -10.65 5.97 7.82
C GLU A 122 -10.11 7.34 8.27
N ALA A 123 -8.86 7.67 7.89
CA ALA A 123 -8.27 8.98 8.17
C ALA A 123 -9.08 10.12 7.53
N SER A 124 -9.50 9.96 6.27
CA SER A 124 -10.34 10.94 5.55
C SER A 124 -11.68 11.16 6.25
N THR A 125 -12.33 10.07 6.66
CA THR A 125 -13.62 10.11 7.37
C THR A 125 -13.48 10.84 8.71
N THR A 126 -12.43 10.54 9.46
CA THR A 126 -12.13 11.19 10.75
C THR A 126 -11.87 12.69 10.60
N VAL A 127 -11.10 13.09 9.60
CA VAL A 127 -10.83 14.51 9.30
C VAL A 127 -12.11 15.25 8.91
N GLN A 128 -12.95 14.62 8.08
CA GLN A 128 -14.23 15.22 7.67
C GLN A 128 -15.19 15.37 8.84
N ALA A 129 -15.31 14.35 9.70
CA ALA A 129 -16.13 14.39 10.91
C ALA A 129 -15.66 15.50 11.87
N THR A 130 -14.33 15.61 12.07
CA THR A 130 -13.73 16.64 12.93
C THR A 130 -14.01 18.04 12.37
N LYS A 131 -13.82 18.26 11.07
CA LYS A 131 -14.12 19.54 10.41
C LYS A 131 -15.60 19.92 10.57
N ALA A 132 -16.51 18.96 10.43
CA ALA A 132 -17.95 19.17 10.62
C ALA A 132 -18.31 19.49 12.08
N ALA A 133 -17.64 18.88 13.06
CA ALA A 133 -17.81 19.21 14.47
C ALA A 133 -17.34 20.63 14.81
N VAL A 134 -16.17 21.04 14.31
CA VAL A 134 -15.63 22.40 14.51
C VAL A 134 -16.53 23.45 13.87
N ALA A 135 -17.04 23.21 12.64
CA ALA A 135 -17.96 24.13 11.98
C ALA A 135 -19.25 24.34 12.78
N ARG A 136 -19.79 23.27 13.36
CA ARG A 136 -20.98 23.33 14.24
C ARG A 136 -20.70 24.11 15.52
N GLY A 137 -19.55 23.86 16.16
CA GLY A 137 -19.15 24.60 17.38
C GLY A 137 -18.97 26.09 17.12
N LYS A 138 -18.37 26.47 15.98
CA LYS A 138 -18.24 27.88 15.58
C LYS A 138 -19.60 28.55 15.37
N ALA A 139 -20.52 27.89 14.66
CA ALA A 139 -21.86 28.43 14.42
C ALA A 139 -22.65 28.62 15.73
N GLN A 140 -22.51 27.70 16.70
CA GLN A 140 -23.12 27.83 18.02
C GLN A 140 -22.51 28.99 18.81
N ALA A 141 -21.18 29.12 18.82
CA ALA A 141 -20.50 30.22 19.49
C ALA A 141 -20.87 31.59 18.90
N ASP A 142 -20.98 31.69 17.58
CA ASP A 142 -21.41 32.91 16.89
C ASP A 142 -22.86 33.26 17.25
N THR A 143 -23.75 32.26 17.33
CA THR A 143 -25.16 32.45 17.74
C THR A 143 -25.26 32.92 19.19
N GLU A 144 -24.50 32.32 20.10
CA GLU A 144 -24.43 32.75 21.50
C GLU A 144 -23.83 34.15 21.66
N ALA A 145 -22.82 34.51 20.87
CA ALA A 145 -22.21 35.83 20.89
C ALA A 145 -23.21 36.91 20.42
N ILE A 146 -24.02 36.61 19.39
CA ILE A 146 -25.10 37.48 18.94
C ILE A 146 -26.17 37.63 20.02
N ALA A 147 -26.60 36.53 20.65
CA ALA A 147 -27.58 36.55 21.74
C ALA A 147 -27.09 37.38 22.94
N ARG A 148 -25.85 37.20 23.38
CA ARG A 148 -25.23 38.00 24.46
C ARG A 148 -25.10 39.48 24.10
N LYS A 149 -24.82 39.80 22.84
CA LYS A 149 -24.74 41.18 22.37
C LYS A 149 -26.12 41.84 22.30
N ALA A 150 -27.16 41.10 21.92
CA ALA A 150 -28.54 41.55 21.94
C ALA A 150 -29.05 41.80 23.38
N GLU A 151 -28.72 40.90 24.31
CA GLU A 151 -29.04 41.04 25.74
C GLU A 151 -28.37 42.29 26.35
N LYS A 152 -27.05 42.48 26.14
CA LYS A 152 -26.34 43.69 26.58
C LYS A 152 -26.82 44.99 25.92
N SER A 153 -27.41 44.90 24.73
CA SER A 153 -28.01 46.04 24.04
C SER A 153 -29.44 46.34 24.51
N GLY A 154 -30.10 45.40 25.20
CA GLY A 154 -31.50 45.48 25.64
C GLY A 154 -31.70 46.13 27.01
N GLU A 155 -30.67 46.26 27.84
CA GLU A 155 -30.78 46.92 29.16
C GLU A 155 -30.80 48.48 29.11
N VAL A 156 -30.85 49.09 27.93
CA VAL A 156 -30.94 50.57 27.79
C VAL A 156 -32.34 51.05 27.35
N TRP A 157 -33.35 50.19 27.29
CA TRP A 157 -34.74 50.61 27.02
C TRP A 157 -35.70 50.28 28.16
N VAL A 158 -35.44 50.86 29.33
CA VAL A 158 -36.46 51.08 30.38
C VAL A 158 -36.64 52.59 30.52
N GLY A 159 -37.59 53.16 29.79
CA GLY A 159 -37.83 54.61 29.80
C GLY A 159 -38.78 55.14 28.74
N ALA A 160 -39.81 54.40 28.35
CA ALA A 160 -40.85 54.89 27.44
C ALA A 160 -42.27 54.61 27.94
N ASP A 161 -42.43 54.59 29.25
CA ASP A 161 -43.70 54.42 29.96
C ASP A 161 -43.84 55.48 31.06
N LYS A 162 -43.71 56.76 30.66
CA LYS A 162 -44.37 57.88 31.34
C LYS A 162 -44.84 58.90 30.30
N LEU A 163 -45.94 58.55 29.62
CA LEU A 163 -46.96 59.51 29.19
C LEU A 163 -48.27 59.09 29.86
#